data_AF-A0A5F1Z7C7-F1
#
_entry.id   AF-A0A5F1Z7C7-F1
#
_cell.length_a   1.000
_cell.length_b   1.000
_cell.length_c   1.000
_cell.angle_alpha   90.00
_cell.angle_beta   90.00
_cell.angle_gamma   90.00
#
_symmetry.space_group_name_H-M   'P 1'
#
loop_
_entity.id
_entity.type
_entity.pdbx_description
1 polymer ?
#
loop_
_entity_poly.entity_id
_entity_poly.type
_entity_poly.pdbx_seq_one_letter_code
_entity_poly.pdbx_strand_id
1 'polypeptide(L)'
;MLEIRYYIKQILNFPILSVDLATVSLDALWFDALLTKNKGILSPVFDQSLNKITDINVKGTHAILAYVLFDPDSKIPEYDFKKLEKYLFEVVPELCGLVNPYTEWTKDAERAEELIRSLFQSIDLVPANETKVYFEDRYRSIDSRERLRILEQTKKAQERAKEILRQMKQKEEEEAASKYNRE
;
A
#
# COMPACT_ATOMS: atom_id res chain seq x y z
N MET A 1 -10.26 -3.93 -18.71
CA MET A 1 -9.14 -4.37 -17.86
C MET A 1 -8.23 -5.31 -18.64
N LEU A 2 -6.95 -5.26 -18.35
CA LEU A 2 -5.92 -6.21 -18.82
C LEU A 2 -5.47 -7.12 -17.67
N GLU A 3 -4.64 -8.13 -17.97
CA GLU A 3 -4.04 -8.99 -16.94
C GLU A 3 -3.12 -8.18 -16.01
N ILE A 4 -2.98 -8.61 -14.75
CA ILE A 4 -2.15 -7.93 -13.75
C ILE A 4 -0.70 -7.70 -14.23
N ARG A 5 -0.16 -8.66 -15.00
CA ARG A 5 1.20 -8.61 -15.58
C ARG A 5 1.44 -7.40 -16.48
N TYR A 6 0.39 -6.90 -17.15
CA TYR A 6 0.50 -5.70 -17.97
C TYR A 6 0.89 -4.49 -17.11
N TYR A 7 0.15 -4.27 -16.02
CA TYR A 7 0.35 -3.13 -15.14
C TYR A 7 1.64 -3.26 -14.32
N ILE A 8 2.00 -4.48 -13.91
CA ILE A 8 3.31 -4.76 -13.29
C ILE A 8 4.42 -4.32 -14.24
N LYS A 9 4.34 -4.70 -15.53
CA LYS A 9 5.34 -4.31 -16.53
C LYS A 9 5.42 -2.79 -16.71
N GLN A 10 4.30 -2.07 -16.63
CA GLN A 10 4.30 -0.60 -16.68
C GLN A 10 5.08 -0.01 -15.50
N ILE A 11 4.86 -0.49 -14.28
CA ILE A 11 5.61 -0.05 -13.10
C ILE A 11 7.11 -0.35 -13.25
N LEU A 12 7.46 -1.56 -13.66
CA LEU A 12 8.87 -1.97 -13.83
C LEU A 12 9.59 -1.17 -14.93
N ASN A 13 8.86 -0.68 -15.93
CA ASN A 13 9.39 0.15 -17.02
C ASN A 13 9.30 1.65 -16.76
N PHE A 14 8.91 2.08 -15.56
CA PHE A 14 8.81 3.50 -15.22
C PHE A 14 10.16 4.20 -15.45
N PRO A 15 10.20 5.32 -16.19
CA PRO A 15 11.45 5.98 -16.58
C PRO A 15 12.01 6.83 -15.42
N ILE A 16 12.52 6.18 -14.37
CA ILE A 16 13.01 6.83 -13.14
C ILE A 16 13.99 7.98 -13.43
N LEU A 17 14.91 7.79 -14.38
CA LEU A 17 15.94 8.77 -14.71
C LEU A 17 15.41 10.03 -15.39
N SER A 18 14.16 10.00 -15.87
CA SER A 18 13.51 11.14 -16.54
C SER A 18 12.66 11.99 -15.59
N VAL A 19 12.61 11.65 -14.29
CA VAL A 19 11.72 12.28 -13.33
C VAL A 19 12.50 13.12 -12.34
N ASP A 20 12.33 14.44 -12.43
CA ASP A 20 12.81 15.38 -11.41
C ASP A 20 11.73 15.60 -10.34
N LEU A 21 11.86 14.88 -9.22
CA LEU A 21 10.91 14.97 -8.11
C LEU A 21 10.98 16.31 -7.35
N ALA A 22 12.06 17.08 -7.51
CA ALA A 22 12.19 18.38 -6.84
C ALA A 22 11.25 19.41 -7.47
N THR A 23 11.07 19.36 -8.79
CA THR A 23 10.29 20.36 -9.55
C THR A 23 8.92 19.86 -10.00
N VAL A 24 8.64 18.54 -9.92
CA VAL A 24 7.35 17.99 -10.34
C VAL A 24 6.18 18.57 -9.53
N SER A 25 5.16 19.04 -10.25
CA SER A 25 3.83 19.38 -9.70
C SER A 25 2.96 18.14 -9.74
N LEU A 26 2.58 17.63 -8.57
CA LEU A 26 1.68 16.47 -8.47
C LEU A 26 0.28 16.82 -8.97
N ASP A 27 -0.21 18.03 -8.73
CA ASP A 27 -1.53 18.44 -9.24
C ASP A 27 -1.57 18.40 -10.77
N ALA A 28 -0.54 18.92 -11.44
CA ALA A 28 -0.46 18.91 -12.90
C ALA A 28 -0.32 17.49 -13.44
N LEU A 29 0.56 16.69 -12.82
CA LEU A 29 0.78 15.30 -13.20
C LEU A 29 -0.50 14.45 -13.14
N TRP A 30 -1.26 14.60 -12.05
CA TRP A 30 -2.52 13.88 -11.87
C TRP A 30 -3.65 14.43 -12.73
N PHE A 31 -3.68 15.74 -12.99
CA PHE A 31 -4.59 16.32 -13.97
C PHE A 31 -4.39 15.66 -15.34
N ASP A 32 -3.15 15.59 -15.82
CA ASP A 32 -2.82 14.97 -17.12
C ASP A 32 -3.16 13.47 -17.15
N ALA A 33 -2.81 12.73 -16.08
CA ALA A 33 -3.10 11.31 -15.96
C ALA A 33 -4.61 11.01 -16.01
N LEU A 34 -5.44 11.87 -15.41
CA LEU A 34 -6.89 11.66 -15.34
C LEU A 34 -7.64 12.26 -16.52
N LEU A 35 -7.04 13.25 -17.22
CA LEU A 35 -7.61 13.83 -18.43
C LEU A 35 -7.83 12.76 -19.52
N THR A 36 -6.96 11.76 -19.58
CA THR A 36 -7.11 10.65 -20.55
C THR A 36 -8.19 9.63 -20.15
N LYS A 37 -8.68 9.68 -18.91
CA LYS A 37 -9.63 8.70 -18.35
C LYS A 37 -11.03 9.25 -18.12
N ASN A 38 -11.21 10.56 -18.06
CA ASN A 38 -12.51 11.19 -17.90
C ASN A 38 -12.93 11.93 -19.18
N LYS A 39 -14.20 11.79 -19.57
CA LYS A 39 -14.78 12.52 -20.70
C LYS A 39 -15.41 13.86 -20.28
N GLY A 40 -15.46 14.16 -18.98
CA GLY A 40 -16.05 15.36 -18.40
C GLY A 40 -15.01 16.42 -17.99
N ILE A 41 -15.52 17.54 -17.47
CA ILE A 41 -14.69 18.61 -16.92
C ILE A 41 -14.06 18.13 -15.61
N LEU A 42 -12.74 18.13 -15.56
CA LEU A 42 -11.93 17.86 -14.38
C LEU A 42 -11.67 19.18 -13.65
N SER A 43 -12.59 19.66 -12.80
CA SER A 43 -12.31 20.88 -12.04
C SER A 43 -13.13 21.03 -10.74
N PRO A 44 -12.45 21.10 -9.57
CA PRO A 44 -11.11 20.57 -9.30
C PRO A 44 -11.08 19.04 -9.37
N VAL A 45 -9.92 18.45 -9.71
CA VAL A 45 -9.75 16.98 -9.78
C VAL A 45 -9.88 16.34 -8.40
N PHE A 46 -9.26 16.97 -7.39
CA PHE A 46 -9.26 16.57 -5.99
C PHE A 46 -9.61 17.78 -5.11
N ASP A 47 -10.19 17.54 -3.93
CA ASP A 47 -10.57 18.61 -2.99
C ASP A 47 -9.33 19.28 -2.38
N GLN A 48 -8.24 18.51 -2.27
CA GLN A 48 -6.97 18.98 -1.72
C GLN A 48 -5.86 18.95 -2.77
N SER A 49 -5.00 19.97 -2.73
CA SER A 49 -3.79 20.00 -3.56
C SER A 49 -2.80 18.94 -3.10
N LEU A 50 -2.40 18.08 -4.04
CA LEU A 50 -1.36 17.08 -3.88
C LEU A 50 0.04 17.72 -3.78
N ASN A 51 0.21 18.95 -4.23
CA ASN A 51 1.48 19.68 -4.11
C ASN A 51 1.89 19.97 -2.66
N LYS A 52 1.00 19.76 -1.68
CA LYS A 52 1.35 19.80 -0.25
C LYS A 52 2.26 18.63 0.17
N ILE A 53 2.32 17.56 -0.62
CA ILE A 53 3.16 16.38 -0.35
C ILE A 53 4.62 16.74 -0.66
N THR A 54 5.47 16.71 0.37
CA THR A 54 6.90 17.04 0.28
C THR A 54 7.83 15.82 0.33
N ASP A 55 7.35 14.68 0.87
CA ASP A 55 8.15 13.47 0.98
C ASP A 55 8.48 12.90 -0.41
N ILE A 56 9.78 12.70 -0.68
CA ILE A 56 10.27 12.27 -2.00
C ILE A 56 9.78 10.87 -2.38
N ASN A 57 9.63 9.96 -1.43
CA ASN A 57 9.15 8.62 -1.70
C ASN A 57 7.67 8.62 -2.03
N VAL A 58 6.90 9.46 -1.35
CA VAL A 58 5.48 9.68 -1.67
C VAL A 58 5.37 10.32 -3.06
N LYS A 59 6.10 11.42 -3.35
CA LYS A 59 6.09 12.05 -4.70
C LYS A 59 6.48 11.06 -5.80
N GLY A 60 7.51 10.25 -5.58
CA GLY A 60 7.95 9.22 -6.53
C GLY A 60 6.89 8.15 -6.77
N THR A 61 6.22 7.70 -5.72
CA THR A 61 5.12 6.71 -5.83
C THR A 61 3.91 7.29 -6.56
N HIS A 62 3.56 8.56 -6.32
CA HIS A 62 2.54 9.25 -7.12
C HIS A 62 2.92 9.30 -8.60
N ALA A 63 4.19 9.55 -8.92
CA ALA A 63 4.63 9.61 -10.31
C ALA A 63 4.52 8.25 -11.02
N ILE A 64 4.87 7.16 -10.33
CA ILE A 64 4.70 5.79 -10.84
C ILE A 64 3.21 5.50 -11.10
N LEU A 65 2.34 5.80 -10.13
CA LEU A 65 0.90 5.55 -10.25
C LEU A 65 0.27 6.37 -11.37
N ALA A 66 0.63 7.65 -11.47
CA ALA A 66 0.18 8.53 -12.54
C ALA A 66 0.64 8.02 -13.92
N TYR A 67 1.87 7.50 -14.03
CA TYR A 67 2.37 6.88 -15.26
C TYR A 67 1.52 5.67 -15.69
N VAL A 68 1.20 4.78 -14.75
CA VAL A 68 0.32 3.62 -15.01
C VAL A 68 -1.07 4.07 -15.45
N LEU A 69 -1.63 5.08 -14.81
CA LEU A 69 -2.97 5.58 -15.12
C LEU A 69 -3.01 6.42 -16.39
N PHE A 70 -1.93 7.12 -16.74
CA PHE A 70 -1.86 7.90 -17.97
C PHE A 70 -1.87 7.02 -19.22
N ASP A 71 -1.34 5.79 -19.12
CA ASP A 71 -1.22 4.86 -20.24
C ASP A 71 -2.56 4.67 -21.00
N PRO A 72 -2.63 5.07 -22.28
CA PRO A 72 -3.86 4.96 -23.07
C PRO A 72 -4.28 3.49 -23.31
N ASP A 73 -3.32 2.57 -23.33
CA ASP A 73 -3.56 1.15 -23.62
C ASP A 73 -3.92 0.34 -22.38
N SER A 74 -3.91 0.95 -21.20
CA SER A 74 -4.17 0.29 -19.90
C SER A 74 -5.57 -0.34 -19.78
N LYS A 75 -6.53 0.06 -20.62
CA LYS A 75 -7.95 -0.38 -20.59
C LYS A 75 -8.55 -0.41 -19.17
N ILE A 76 -8.12 0.52 -18.31
CA ILE A 76 -8.69 0.74 -16.98
C ILE A 76 -10.05 1.40 -17.19
N PRO A 77 -11.15 0.81 -16.68
CA PRO A 77 -12.49 1.38 -16.80
C PRO A 77 -12.64 2.63 -15.92
N GLU A 78 -13.78 3.28 -15.98
CA GLU A 78 -14.12 4.35 -15.05
C GLU A 78 -14.16 3.85 -13.60
N TYR A 79 -13.73 4.71 -12.67
CA TYR A 79 -13.68 4.44 -11.24
C TYR A 79 -13.99 5.72 -10.45
N ASP A 80 -14.29 5.55 -9.17
CA ASP A 80 -14.63 6.66 -8.28
C ASP A 80 -13.38 7.46 -7.88
N PHE A 81 -13.36 8.74 -8.27
CA PHE A 81 -12.25 9.65 -7.96
C PHE A 81 -12.11 9.96 -6.48
N LYS A 82 -13.18 9.88 -5.69
CA LYS A 82 -13.07 10.03 -4.24
C LYS A 82 -12.34 8.87 -3.60
N LYS A 83 -12.47 7.67 -4.16
CA LYS A 83 -11.68 6.51 -3.73
C LYS A 83 -10.22 6.63 -4.13
N LEU A 84 -9.96 7.10 -5.35
CA LEU A 84 -8.59 7.40 -5.77
C LEU A 84 -7.96 8.49 -4.89
N GLU A 85 -8.66 9.60 -4.65
CA GLU A 85 -8.20 10.68 -3.77
C GLU A 85 -7.82 10.15 -2.39
N LYS A 86 -8.72 9.37 -1.78
CA LYS A 86 -8.47 8.73 -0.49
C LYS A 86 -7.22 7.83 -0.54
N TYR A 87 -7.09 7.00 -1.56
CA TYR A 87 -5.92 6.13 -1.75
C TYR A 87 -4.62 6.94 -1.81
N LEU A 88 -4.61 8.01 -2.60
CA LEU A 88 -3.45 8.87 -2.80
C LEU A 88 -3.04 9.63 -1.52
N PHE A 89 -3.99 10.11 -0.73
CA PHE A 89 -3.69 10.88 0.49
C PHE A 89 -3.48 10.03 1.74
N GLU A 90 -4.09 8.86 1.84
CA GLU A 90 -4.05 8.04 3.06
C GLU A 90 -3.18 6.79 2.87
N VAL A 91 -3.39 6.03 1.80
CA VAL A 91 -2.77 4.71 1.63
C VAL A 91 -1.35 4.81 1.07
N VAL A 92 -1.10 5.69 0.10
CA VAL A 92 0.24 5.84 -0.49
C VAL A 92 1.29 6.25 0.56
N PRO A 93 1.04 7.23 1.45
CA PRO A 93 1.98 7.55 2.52
C PRO A 93 2.26 6.37 3.48
N GLU A 94 1.24 5.59 3.83
CA GLU A 94 1.41 4.38 4.65
C GLU A 94 2.34 3.37 3.96
N LEU A 95 2.10 3.09 2.68
CA LEU A 95 2.93 2.18 1.90
C LEU A 95 4.38 2.67 1.80
N CYS A 96 4.59 3.97 1.56
CA CYS A 96 5.94 4.55 1.52
C CYS A 96 6.68 4.46 2.87
N GLY A 97 5.94 4.48 3.98
CA GLY A 97 6.50 4.23 5.31
C GLY A 97 7.07 2.81 5.46
N LEU A 98 6.58 1.84 4.69
CA LEU A 98 6.98 0.43 4.74
C LEU A 98 7.93 0.03 3.61
N VAL A 99 7.77 0.64 2.44
CA VAL A 99 8.54 0.38 1.23
C VAL A 99 9.22 1.67 0.81
N ASN A 100 10.50 1.77 1.13
CA ASN A 100 11.37 2.87 0.77
C ASN A 100 12.77 2.33 0.42
N PRO A 101 13.49 2.94 -0.54
CA PRO A 101 13.07 4.09 -1.36
C PRO A 101 11.97 3.75 -2.39
N TYR A 102 11.26 4.75 -2.93
CA TYR A 102 10.19 4.52 -3.93
C TYR A 102 10.64 3.74 -5.17
N THR A 103 11.93 3.74 -5.48
CA THR A 103 12.49 2.95 -6.60
C THR A 103 12.38 1.44 -6.39
N GLU A 104 12.08 0.96 -5.18
CA GLU A 104 11.85 -0.46 -4.94
C GLU A 104 10.61 -0.98 -5.68
N TRP A 105 9.60 -0.13 -5.89
CA TRP A 105 8.43 -0.46 -6.70
C TRP A 105 8.79 -0.88 -8.13
N THR A 106 9.88 -0.34 -8.68
CA THR A 106 10.26 -0.54 -10.09
C THR A 106 11.35 -1.61 -10.27
N LYS A 107 11.96 -2.09 -9.19
CA LYS A 107 13.05 -3.08 -9.23
C LYS A 107 12.59 -4.49 -8.92
N ASP A 108 11.54 -4.62 -8.11
CA ASP A 108 11.01 -5.89 -7.64
C ASP A 108 9.59 -6.10 -8.19
N ALA A 109 9.39 -7.21 -8.90
CA ALA A 109 8.10 -7.55 -9.50
C ALA A 109 7.01 -7.82 -8.46
N GLU A 110 7.34 -8.36 -7.29
CA GLU A 110 6.37 -8.57 -6.20
C GLU A 110 5.98 -7.22 -5.58
N ARG A 111 6.91 -6.27 -5.47
CA ARG A 111 6.61 -4.89 -5.05
C ARG A 111 5.75 -4.14 -6.05
N ALA A 112 6.06 -4.27 -7.34
CA ALA A 112 5.22 -3.73 -8.40
C ALA A 112 3.79 -4.32 -8.33
N GLU A 113 3.67 -5.63 -8.10
CA GLU A 113 2.39 -6.32 -7.92
C GLU A 113 1.63 -5.81 -6.69
N GLU A 114 2.30 -5.65 -5.55
CA GLU A 114 1.73 -5.09 -4.32
C GLU A 114 1.14 -3.70 -4.57
N LEU A 115 1.91 -2.80 -5.21
CA LEU A 115 1.49 -1.43 -5.48
C LEU A 115 0.24 -1.39 -6.37
N ILE A 116 0.24 -2.14 -7.49
CA ILE A 116 -0.90 -2.12 -8.41
C ILE A 116 -2.14 -2.78 -7.79
N ARG A 117 -1.98 -3.88 -7.04
CA ARG A 117 -3.10 -4.51 -6.34
C ARG A 117 -3.65 -3.58 -5.25
N SER A 118 -2.80 -2.83 -4.57
CA SER A 118 -3.24 -1.83 -3.60
C SER A 118 -4.08 -0.72 -4.24
N LEU A 119 -3.65 -0.21 -5.40
CA LEU A 119 -4.43 0.74 -6.19
C LEU A 119 -5.78 0.13 -6.56
N PHE A 120 -5.79 -1.02 -7.24
CA PHE A 120 -7.01 -1.65 -7.74
C PHE A 120 -7.97 -2.03 -6.63
N GLN A 121 -7.47 -2.51 -5.49
CA GLN A 121 -8.29 -2.78 -4.31
C GLN A 121 -8.99 -1.52 -3.81
N SER A 122 -8.31 -0.36 -3.85
CA SER A 122 -8.84 0.90 -3.33
C SER A 122 -9.89 1.53 -4.25
N ILE A 123 -9.79 1.29 -5.56
CA ILE A 123 -10.74 1.79 -6.58
C ILE A 123 -11.72 0.71 -7.09
N ASP A 124 -11.86 -0.40 -6.36
CA ASP A 124 -12.77 -1.51 -6.64
C ASP A 124 -12.63 -2.17 -8.02
N LEU A 125 -11.39 -2.32 -8.49
CA LEU A 125 -11.07 -2.98 -9.75
C LEU A 125 -10.43 -4.35 -9.55
N VAL A 126 -10.67 -5.24 -10.52
CA VAL A 126 -10.06 -6.57 -10.60
C VAL A 126 -9.44 -6.72 -12.00
N PRO A 127 -8.18 -7.17 -12.12
CA PRO A 127 -7.54 -7.41 -13.41
C PRO A 127 -8.27 -8.49 -14.21
N ALA A 128 -8.04 -8.51 -15.51
CA ALA A 128 -8.58 -9.57 -16.38
C ALA A 128 -8.03 -10.94 -15.96
N ASN A 129 -8.84 -11.97 -16.16
CA ASN A 129 -8.53 -13.38 -15.86
C ASN A 129 -8.36 -13.71 -14.36
N GLU A 130 -8.77 -12.81 -13.45
CA GLU A 130 -8.80 -13.09 -12.01
C GLU A 130 -10.24 -13.04 -11.46
N THR A 131 -10.51 -13.86 -10.45
CA THR A 131 -11.72 -13.72 -9.63
C THR A 131 -11.45 -12.72 -8.51
N LYS A 132 -12.51 -12.09 -7.98
CA LYS A 132 -12.39 -11.18 -6.83
C LYS A 132 -11.73 -11.88 -5.62
N VAL A 133 -12.11 -13.13 -5.36
CA VAL A 133 -11.54 -13.93 -4.26
C VAL A 133 -10.05 -14.14 -4.45
N TYR A 134 -9.62 -14.57 -5.64
CA TYR A 134 -8.20 -14.76 -5.94
C TYR A 134 -7.40 -13.45 -5.81
N PHE A 135 -7.97 -12.34 -6.30
CA PHE A 135 -7.36 -11.02 -6.21
C PHE A 135 -7.13 -10.61 -4.75
N GLU A 136 -8.16 -10.74 -3.90
CA GLU A 136 -8.10 -10.39 -2.47
C GLU A 136 -7.10 -11.26 -1.72
N ASP A 137 -7.11 -12.58 -1.96
CA ASP A 137 -6.19 -13.52 -1.32
C ASP A 137 -4.74 -13.24 -1.73
N ARG A 138 -4.49 -13.03 -3.02
CA ARG A 138 -3.16 -12.68 -3.53
C ARG A 138 -2.69 -11.35 -2.95
N TYR A 139 -3.53 -10.33 -2.93
CA TYR A 139 -3.18 -9.03 -2.37
C TYR A 139 -2.83 -9.14 -0.89
N ARG A 140 -3.66 -9.82 -0.08
CA ARG A 140 -3.37 -10.05 1.34
C ARG A 140 -2.04 -10.75 1.58
N SER A 141 -1.66 -11.69 0.72
CA SER A 141 -0.39 -12.42 0.87
C SER A 141 0.86 -11.55 0.67
N ILE A 142 0.74 -10.44 -0.07
CA ILE A 142 1.88 -9.57 -0.44
C ILE A 142 1.80 -8.16 0.18
N ASP A 143 0.68 -7.79 0.80
CA ASP A 143 0.51 -6.47 1.44
C ASP A 143 1.44 -6.30 2.64
N SER A 144 2.36 -5.34 2.54
CA SER A 144 3.30 -4.99 3.60
C SER A 144 2.59 -4.53 4.86
N ARG A 145 1.43 -3.87 4.73
CA ARG A 145 0.65 -3.40 5.89
C ARG A 145 0.09 -4.57 6.67
N GLU A 146 -0.42 -5.57 5.97
CA GLU A 146 -0.92 -6.79 6.60
C GLU A 146 0.24 -7.59 7.24
N ARG A 147 1.38 -7.67 6.57
CA ARG A 147 2.59 -8.29 7.15
C ARG A 147 3.00 -7.61 8.45
N LEU A 148 3.02 -6.27 8.49
CA LEU A 148 3.35 -5.52 9.72
C LEU A 148 2.31 -5.78 10.81
N ARG A 149 1.01 -5.75 10.47
CA ARG A 149 -0.08 -6.04 11.41
C ARG A 149 0.05 -7.41 12.06
N ILE A 150 0.37 -8.44 11.28
CA ILE A 150 0.58 -9.82 11.78
C ILE A 150 1.78 -9.87 12.74
N LEU A 151 2.88 -9.19 12.41
CA LEU A 151 4.06 -9.12 13.29
C LEU A 151 3.75 -8.45 14.63
N GLU A 152 3.03 -7.34 14.62
CA GLU A 152 2.61 -6.65 15.85
C GLU A 152 1.67 -7.50 16.71
N GLN A 153 0.71 -8.18 16.09
CA GLN A 153 -0.20 -9.10 16.80
C GLN A 153 0.57 -10.26 17.42
N THR A 154 1.52 -10.82 16.68
CA THR A 154 2.38 -11.91 17.16
C THR A 154 3.22 -11.47 18.36
N LYS A 155 3.81 -10.26 18.29
CA LYS A 155 4.59 -9.69 19.40
C LYS A 155 3.72 -9.50 20.66
N LYS A 156 2.52 -8.93 20.52
CA LYS A 156 1.58 -8.75 21.64
C LYS A 156 1.14 -10.09 22.25
N ALA A 157 0.92 -11.12 21.43
CA ALA A 157 0.58 -12.45 21.91
C ALA A 157 1.74 -13.09 22.68
N GLN A 158 2.97 -12.95 22.19
CA GLN A 158 4.17 -13.44 22.87
C GLN A 158 4.41 -12.73 24.22
N GLU A 159 4.21 -11.42 24.28
CA GLU A 159 4.31 -10.65 25.52
C GLU A 159 3.28 -11.11 26.57
N ARG A 160 2.03 -11.31 26.15
CA ARG A 160 0.97 -11.86 27.03
C ARG A 160 1.31 -13.26 27.53
N ALA A 161 1.82 -14.13 26.67
CA ALA A 161 2.22 -15.49 27.06
C ALA A 161 3.36 -15.49 28.09
N LYS A 162 4.36 -14.60 27.92
CA LYS A 162 5.45 -14.43 28.90
C LYS A 162 4.95 -13.95 30.25
N GLU A 163 4.01 -13.01 30.28
CA GLU A 163 3.43 -12.51 31.52
C GLU A 163 2.65 -13.61 32.26
N ILE A 164 1.84 -14.40 31.54
CA ILE A 164 1.12 -15.55 32.13
C ILE A 164 2.11 -16.55 32.74
N LEU A 165 3.18 -16.92 32.02
CA LEU A 165 4.20 -17.83 32.54
C LEU A 165 4.89 -17.28 33.79
N ARG A 166 5.17 -15.98 33.82
CA ARG A 166 5.76 -15.31 34.99
C ARG A 166 4.84 -15.39 36.21
N GLN A 167 3.55 -15.13 36.02
CA GLN A 167 2.55 -15.20 37.10
C GLN A 167 2.35 -16.64 37.61
N MET A 168 2.36 -17.63 36.71
CA MET A 168 2.28 -19.04 37.10
C MET A 168 3.48 -19.44 37.96
N LYS A 169 4.69 -19.06 37.54
CA LYS A 169 5.92 -19.36 38.29
C LYS A 169 5.94 -18.69 39.67
N GLN A 170 5.50 -17.43 39.78
CA GLN A 170 5.41 -16.74 41.06
C GLN A 170 4.42 -17.42 42.01
N LYS A 171 3.25 -17.85 41.51
CA LYS A 171 2.28 -18.61 42.33
C LYS A 171 2.84 -19.94 42.80
N GLU A 172 3.54 -20.68 41.94
CA GLU A 172 4.19 -21.93 42.32
C GLU A 172 5.25 -21.73 43.42
N GLU A 173 6.06 -20.67 43.31
CA GLU A 173 7.06 -20.30 44.33
C GLU A 173 6.41 -19.89 45.67
N GLU A 174 5.33 -19.10 45.63
CA GLU A 174 4.55 -18.72 46.82
C GLU A 174 3.90 -19.93 47.49
N GLU A 175 3.31 -20.85 46.72
CA GLU A 175 2.70 -22.07 47.22
C GLU A 175 3.74 -23.01 47.85
N ALA A 176 4.92 -23.16 47.24
CA ALA A 176 6.03 -23.94 47.77
C ALA A 176 6.57 -23.37 49.09
N ALA A 177 6.76 -22.05 49.17
CA ALA A 177 7.18 -21.37 50.39
C ALA A 177 6.15 -21.47 51.52
N SER A 178 4.86 -21.42 51.19
CA SER A 178 3.77 -21.58 52.16
C SER A 178 3.70 -22.99 52.77
N LYS A 179 4.05 -24.02 52.00
CA LYS A 179 4.10 -25.42 52.48
C LYS A 179 5.28 -25.65 53.41
N TYR A 180 6.44 -25.06 53.12
CA TYR A 180 7.66 -25.25 53.92
C TYR A 180 7.61 -24.53 55.30
N ASN A 181 6.80 -23.48 55.45
CA ASN A 181 6.60 -22.78 56.73
C ASN A 181 5.54 -23.43 57.64
N ARG A 182 4.93 -24.54 57.24
CA ARG A 182 3.84 -25.22 57.97
C ARG A 182 4.26 -26.52 58.66
N GLU A 183 5.52 -26.93 58.53
CA GLU A 183 6.18 -27.99 59.31
C GLU A 183 6.99 -27.40 60.47
#